data_AF-X1FNB2-F1
#
_entry.id   AF-X1FNB2-F1
#
_cell.length_a   1.000
_cell.length_b   1.000
_cell.length_c   1.000
_cell.angle_alpha   90.00
_cell.angle_beta   90.00
_cell.angle_gamma   90.00
#
_symmetry.space_group_name_H-M   'P 1'
#
loop_
_entity.id
_entity.type
_entity.pdbx_description
1 polymer ?
#
loop_
_entity_poly.entity_id
_entity_poly.type
_entity_poly.pdbx_seq_one_letter_code
_entity_poly.pdbx_strand_id
1 'polypeptide(L)'
;MVSSDGEKSDDLSTPRFLVRLALVVFFVYLFLVAISTMGCGFKMMGAGLSDRLISITTNPFVGLFIGILTTAVVQSSSCTISIVVGMVAKGVLPLPLCIPIMMGANIGTSVTSVLVSLTHITRRNEFRRAFAGAITHDLFKIMAVTVLFPLELTTHYLEHTALFLADFFGTRLGVVSVAKPLDYVVAPVVELLKSIL
;
A
#
# COMPACT_ATOMS: atom_id res chain seq x y z
N MET A 1 -38.06 -5.07 45.10
CA MET A 1 -38.56 -6.14 44.21
C MET A 1 -38.52 -5.61 42.78
N VAL A 2 -37.61 -6.21 42.00
CA VAL A 2 -37.42 -6.18 40.53
C VAL A 2 -38.25 -5.15 39.73
N SER A 3 -37.58 -4.09 39.26
CA SER A 3 -37.93 -3.47 37.97
C SER A 3 -37.02 -4.11 36.92
N SER A 4 -37.62 -4.95 36.08
CA SER A 4 -36.97 -5.52 34.90
C SER A 4 -37.02 -4.47 33.80
N ASP A 5 -36.00 -3.62 33.74
CA ASP A 5 -35.82 -2.72 32.61
C ASP A 5 -35.49 -3.54 31.35
N GLY A 6 -36.31 -3.31 30.33
CA GLY A 6 -36.28 -4.00 29.06
C GLY A 6 -34.91 -3.96 28.42
N GLU A 7 -34.43 -5.15 28.10
CA GLU A 7 -33.39 -5.42 27.12
C GLU A 7 -33.71 -4.63 25.83
N LYS A 8 -33.01 -3.50 25.64
CA LYS A 8 -32.95 -2.85 24.33
C LYS A 8 -32.14 -3.77 23.44
N SER A 9 -32.86 -4.66 22.74
CA SER A 9 -32.38 -5.33 21.54
C SER A 9 -31.81 -4.26 20.61
N ASP A 10 -30.49 -4.29 20.41
CA ASP A 10 -29.80 -3.51 19.39
C ASP A 10 -30.41 -3.85 18.03
N ASP A 11 -31.39 -3.05 17.63
CA ASP A 11 -31.95 -3.05 16.29
C ASP A 11 -30.83 -2.64 15.35
N LEU A 12 -30.32 -3.63 14.62
CA LEU A 12 -29.40 -3.49 13.51
C LEU A 12 -30.00 -2.50 12.51
N SER A 13 -29.70 -1.21 12.68
CA SER A 13 -30.12 -0.14 11.78
C SER A 13 -29.49 -0.31 10.39
N THR A 14 -30.11 -1.19 9.60
CA THR A 14 -29.82 -1.58 8.22
C THR A 14 -29.44 -0.41 7.29
N PRO A 15 -30.05 0.80 7.36
CA PRO A 15 -29.65 1.90 6.48
C PRO A 15 -28.24 2.44 6.78
N ARG A 16 -27.79 2.47 8.04
CA ARG A 16 -26.45 2.98 8.39
C ARG A 16 -25.35 2.03 7.93
N PHE A 17 -25.61 0.73 8.01
CA PHE A 17 -24.69 -0.29 7.51
C PHE A 17 -24.56 -0.23 5.98
N LEU A 18 -25.68 -0.13 5.26
CA LEU A 18 -25.67 -0.03 3.79
C LEU A 18 -24.96 1.24 3.30
N VAL A 19 -25.17 2.39 3.95
CA VAL A 19 -24.46 3.64 3.61
C VAL A 19 -22.95 3.48 3.83
N ARG A 20 -22.53 2.88 4.95
CA ARG A 20 -21.09 2.61 5.20
C ARG A 20 -20.50 1.68 4.16
N LEU A 21 -21.21 0.61 3.80
CA LEU A 21 -20.77 -0.34 2.78
C LEU A 21 -20.63 0.36 1.42
N ALA A 22 -21.63 1.17 1.01
CA ALA A 22 -21.59 1.94 -0.21
C ALA A 22 -20.42 2.93 -0.25
N LEU A 23 -20.14 3.62 0.87
CA LEU A 23 -18.99 4.52 0.99
C LEU A 23 -17.66 3.77 0.86
N VAL A 24 -17.53 2.60 1.49
CA VAL A 24 -16.31 1.78 1.36
C VAL A 24 -16.09 1.37 -0.09
N VAL A 25 -17.12 0.87 -0.77
CA VAL A 25 -17.03 0.50 -2.19
C VAL A 25 -16.67 1.71 -3.06
N PHE A 26 -17.27 2.88 -2.79
CA PHE A 26 -16.96 4.12 -3.49
C PHE A 26 -15.50 4.56 -3.32
N PHE A 27 -14.96 4.54 -2.10
CA PHE A 27 -13.56 4.89 -1.85
C PHE A 27 -12.59 3.89 -2.46
N VAL A 28 -12.91 2.60 -2.43
CA VAL A 28 -12.12 1.55 -3.11
C VAL A 28 -12.13 1.80 -4.62
N TYR A 29 -13.27 2.14 -5.20
CA TYR A 29 -13.37 2.50 -6.62
C TYR A 29 -12.49 3.72 -6.96
N LEU A 30 -12.62 4.82 -6.20
CA LEU A 30 -11.82 6.03 -6.41
C LEU A 30 -10.32 5.74 -6.28
N PHE A 31 -9.95 4.90 -5.31
CA PHE A 31 -8.58 4.45 -5.12
C PHE A 31 -8.02 3.68 -6.33
N LEU A 32 -8.81 2.76 -6.90
CA LEU A 32 -8.42 2.00 -8.10
C LEU A 32 -8.31 2.90 -9.33
N VAL A 33 -9.18 3.89 -9.48
CA VAL A 33 -9.10 4.91 -10.54
C VAL A 33 -7.80 5.70 -10.39
N ALA A 34 -7.47 6.17 -9.18
CA ALA A 34 -6.25 6.94 -8.93
C ALA A 34 -4.97 6.16 -9.32
N ILE A 35 -4.86 4.89 -8.91
CA ILE A 35 -3.72 4.03 -9.29
C ILE A 35 -3.66 3.81 -10.81
N SER A 36 -4.80 3.58 -11.46
CA SER A 36 -4.85 3.35 -12.90
C SER A 36 -4.45 4.60 -13.70
N THR A 37 -4.90 5.78 -13.26
CA THR A 37 -4.49 7.07 -13.83
C THR A 37 -3.00 7.33 -13.58
N MET A 38 -2.48 7.04 -12.39
CA MET A 38 -1.04 7.17 -12.09
C MET A 38 -0.20 6.28 -13.01
N GLY A 39 -0.59 5.01 -13.17
CA GLY A 39 0.07 4.09 -14.10
C GLY A 39 0.03 4.57 -15.55
N CYS A 40 -1.07 5.21 -15.98
CA CYS A 40 -1.13 5.84 -17.31
C CYS A 40 -0.23 7.08 -17.41
N GLY A 41 -0.23 7.95 -16.40
CA GLY A 41 0.60 9.14 -16.35
C GLY A 41 2.09 8.79 -16.46
N PHE A 42 2.55 7.77 -15.75
CA PHE A 42 3.92 7.26 -15.89
C PHE A 42 4.24 6.76 -17.31
N LYS A 43 3.31 6.06 -17.96
CA LYS A 43 3.47 5.63 -19.37
C LYS A 43 3.49 6.82 -20.33
N MET A 44 2.67 7.85 -20.08
CA MET A 44 2.58 9.07 -20.90
C MET A 44 3.78 10.00 -20.72
N MET A 45 4.44 9.98 -19.56
CA MET A 45 5.65 10.78 -19.27
C MET A 45 6.89 10.32 -20.09
N GLY A 46 6.72 9.32 -20.96
CA GLY A 46 7.69 8.86 -21.94
C GLY A 46 8.47 7.63 -21.50
N ALA A 47 8.73 6.72 -22.44
CA ALA A 47 9.55 5.51 -22.21
C ALA A 47 10.91 5.85 -21.56
N GLY A 48 11.53 6.95 -21.97
CA GLY A 48 12.82 7.39 -21.43
C GLY A 48 12.85 7.73 -19.94
N LEU A 49 11.73 8.13 -19.32
CA LEU A 49 11.68 8.34 -17.87
C LEU A 49 11.38 7.05 -17.11
N SER A 50 10.53 6.19 -17.66
CA SER A 50 10.30 4.85 -17.11
C SER A 50 11.59 4.02 -17.12
N ASP A 51 12.34 4.06 -18.22
CA ASP A 51 13.65 3.40 -18.35
C ASP A 51 14.68 3.99 -17.39
N ARG A 52 14.67 5.31 -17.16
CA ARG A 52 15.53 5.96 -16.16
C ARG A 52 15.15 5.60 -14.72
N LEU A 53 13.86 5.51 -14.41
CA LEU A 53 13.39 5.09 -13.09
C LEU A 53 13.77 3.63 -12.83
N ILE A 54 13.59 2.75 -13.83
CA ILE A 54 14.03 1.36 -13.78
C ILE A 54 15.55 1.30 -13.61
N SER A 55 16.32 2.09 -14.37
CA SER A 55 17.78 2.07 -14.30
C SER A 55 18.32 2.55 -12.95
N ILE A 56 17.74 3.60 -12.37
CA ILE A 56 18.10 4.12 -11.03
C ILE A 56 17.68 3.14 -9.93
N THR A 57 16.57 2.40 -10.13
CA THR A 57 16.05 1.42 -9.15
C THR A 57 16.73 0.05 -9.28
N THR A 58 17.54 -0.19 -10.32
CA THR A 58 18.33 -1.43 -10.48
C THR A 58 19.16 -1.75 -9.25
N ASN A 59 19.61 -0.72 -8.52
CA ASN A 59 20.19 -0.92 -7.20
C ASN A 59 19.05 -1.08 -6.16
N PRO A 60 18.89 -2.26 -5.54
CA PRO A 60 17.79 -2.50 -4.62
C PRO A 60 17.84 -1.63 -3.36
N PHE A 61 19.03 -1.13 -2.97
CA PHE A 61 19.13 -0.14 -1.88
C PHE A 61 18.50 1.20 -2.26
N VAL A 62 18.56 1.59 -3.54
CA VAL A 62 17.89 2.79 -4.04
C VAL A 62 16.37 2.58 -4.01
N GLY A 63 15.88 1.41 -4.42
CA GLY A 63 14.47 1.04 -4.26
C GLY A 63 14.00 1.13 -2.80
N LEU A 64 14.78 0.58 -1.86
CA LEU A 64 14.53 0.70 -0.43
C LEU A 64 14.43 2.17 0.01
N PHE A 65 15.36 3.01 -0.41
CA PHE A 65 15.37 4.43 -0.06
C PHE A 65 14.17 5.20 -0.65
N ILE A 66 13.81 4.91 -1.90
CA ILE A 66 12.61 5.47 -2.54
C ILE A 66 11.36 5.11 -1.73
N GLY A 67 11.23 3.85 -1.31
CA GLY A 67 10.11 3.41 -0.46
C GLY A 67 10.03 4.18 0.86
N ILE A 68 11.15 4.34 1.55
CA ILE A 68 11.24 5.12 2.80
C ILE A 68 10.77 6.55 2.56
N LEU A 69 11.30 7.21 1.52
CA LEU A 69 11.00 8.61 1.22
C LEU A 69 9.53 8.79 0.80
N THR A 70 9.02 7.92 -0.08
CA THR A 70 7.63 7.98 -0.51
C THR A 70 6.68 7.78 0.66
N THR A 71 6.94 6.83 1.56
CA THR A 71 6.11 6.66 2.75
C THR A 71 6.29 7.80 3.74
N ALA A 72 7.46 8.40 3.88
CA ALA A 72 7.62 9.57 4.74
C ALA A 72 6.77 10.76 4.25
N VAL A 73 6.68 10.95 2.93
CA VAL A 73 5.85 11.99 2.30
C VAL A 73 4.35 11.66 2.39
N VAL A 74 3.97 10.43 2.05
CA VAL A 74 2.57 9.97 2.02
C VAL A 74 2.04 9.67 3.43
N GLN A 75 2.94 9.46 4.39
CA GLN A 75 2.68 9.08 5.80
C GLN A 75 1.91 7.76 6.00
N SER A 76 1.67 7.00 4.93
CA SER A 76 0.95 5.73 4.98
C SER A 76 1.67 4.68 4.15
N SER A 77 2.29 3.72 4.84
CA SER A 77 2.97 2.59 4.19
C SER A 77 2.00 1.72 3.40
N SER A 78 0.79 1.50 3.91
CA SER A 78 -0.24 0.74 3.19
C SER A 78 -0.66 1.42 1.89
N CYS A 79 -0.78 2.75 1.88
CA CYS A 79 -1.05 3.51 0.66
C CYS A 79 0.11 3.38 -0.33
N THR A 80 1.35 3.59 0.13
CA THR A 80 2.56 3.45 -0.70
C THR A 80 2.65 2.06 -1.32
N ILE A 81 2.53 0.99 -0.51
CA ILE A 81 2.61 -0.39 -0.98
C ILE A 81 1.53 -0.68 -2.02
N SER A 82 0.30 -0.23 -1.78
CA SER A 82 -0.81 -0.48 -2.70
C SER A 82 -0.63 0.22 -4.06
N ILE A 83 -0.04 1.42 -4.07
CA ILE A 83 0.35 2.10 -5.31
C ILE A 83 1.39 1.28 -6.07
N VAL A 84 2.46 0.84 -5.39
CA VAL A 84 3.54 0.07 -6.02
C VAL A 84 3.01 -1.27 -6.56
N VAL A 85 2.21 -1.99 -5.79
CA VAL A 85 1.53 -3.24 -6.24
C VAL A 85 0.64 -2.97 -7.44
N GLY A 86 -0.11 -1.87 -7.44
CA GLY A 86 -0.93 -1.47 -8.58
C GLY A 86 -0.12 -1.14 -9.84
N MET A 87 1.06 -0.53 -9.68
CA MET A 87 1.99 -0.28 -10.78
C MET A 87 2.57 -1.58 -11.36
N VAL A 88 2.85 -2.58 -10.50
CA VAL A 88 3.24 -3.93 -10.95
C VAL A 88 2.10 -4.59 -11.72
N ALA A 89 0.87 -4.50 -11.23
CA ALA A 89 -0.31 -5.05 -11.90
C ALA A 89 -0.56 -4.42 -13.29
N LYS A 90 -0.21 -3.14 -13.48
CA LYS A 90 -0.30 -2.43 -14.77
C LYS A 90 0.97 -2.58 -15.64
N GLY A 91 1.95 -3.37 -15.20
CA GLY A 91 3.19 -3.65 -15.91
C GLY A 91 4.14 -2.45 -16.03
N VAL A 92 4.00 -1.45 -15.16
CA VAL A 92 4.85 -0.24 -15.17
C VAL A 92 6.16 -0.50 -14.43
N LEU A 93 6.10 -1.24 -13.32
CA LEU A 93 7.27 -1.62 -12.54
C LEU A 93 7.41 -3.15 -12.53
N PRO A 94 8.61 -3.69 -12.78
CA PRO A 94 8.84 -5.13 -12.64
C PRO A 94 8.85 -5.53 -11.15
N LEU A 95 8.36 -6.74 -10.86
CA LEU A 95 8.22 -7.26 -9.51
C LEU A 95 9.53 -7.22 -8.66
N PRO A 96 10.72 -7.56 -9.20
CA PRO A 96 11.96 -7.51 -8.42
C PRO A 96 12.30 -6.12 -7.89
N LEU A 97 11.93 -5.06 -8.63
CA LEU A 97 12.17 -3.68 -8.22
C LEU A 97 11.12 -3.18 -7.22
N CYS A 98 9.92 -3.77 -7.23
CA CYS A 98 8.84 -3.46 -6.29
C CYS A 98 9.17 -3.93 -4.86
N ILE A 99 9.80 -5.10 -4.70
CA ILE A 99 10.03 -5.72 -3.38
C ILE A 99 10.88 -4.81 -2.46
N PRO A 100 12.05 -4.29 -2.89
CA PRO A 100 12.81 -3.32 -2.10
C PRO A 100 12.02 -2.07 -1.74
N ILE A 101 11.22 -1.53 -2.68
CA ILE A 101 10.38 -0.35 -2.42
C ILE A 101 9.34 -0.65 -1.33
N MET A 102 8.69 -1.82 -1.37
CA MET A 102 7.73 -2.23 -0.35
C MET A 102 8.39 -2.40 1.04
N MET A 103 9.59 -2.97 1.09
CA MET A 103 10.36 -3.07 2.34
C MET A 103 10.73 -1.67 2.87
N GLY A 104 11.11 -0.75 1.98
CA GLY A 104 11.40 0.64 2.31
C GLY A 104 10.19 1.37 2.86
N ALA A 105 9.03 1.17 2.23
CA ALA A 105 7.76 1.72 2.69
C ALA A 105 7.44 1.25 4.12
N ASN A 106 7.72 -0.01 4.44
CA ASN A 106 7.52 -0.53 5.79
C ASN A 106 8.40 0.18 6.83
N ILE A 107 9.66 0.48 6.50
CA ILE A 107 10.56 1.29 7.35
C ILE A 107 10.08 2.73 7.45
N GLY A 108 9.60 3.34 6.36
CA GLY A 108 9.26 4.77 6.30
C GLY A 108 8.28 5.24 7.39
N THR A 109 7.28 4.43 7.74
CA THR A 109 6.35 4.77 8.85
C THR A 109 7.07 4.89 10.20
N SER A 110 8.16 4.15 10.41
CA SER A 110 8.95 4.22 11.64
C SER A 110 9.60 5.59 11.81
N VAL A 111 10.09 6.16 10.71
CA VAL A 111 10.64 7.52 10.71
C VAL A 111 9.55 8.52 11.14
N THR A 112 8.35 8.41 10.57
CA THR A 112 7.23 9.29 10.92
C THR A 112 6.77 9.10 12.37
N SER A 113 6.67 7.86 12.87
CA SER A 113 6.25 7.57 14.25
C SER A 113 7.23 8.12 15.28
N VAL A 114 8.54 8.00 15.04
CA VAL A 114 9.56 8.63 15.88
C VAL A 114 9.44 10.16 15.82
N LEU A 115 9.34 10.76 14.63
CA LEU A 115 9.18 12.21 14.49
C LEU A 115 7.94 12.74 15.24
N VAL A 116 6.79 12.06 15.11
CA VAL A 116 5.56 12.42 15.82
C VAL A 116 5.77 12.29 17.33
N SER A 117 6.42 11.23 17.81
CA SER A 117 6.68 11.07 19.24
C SER A 117 7.54 12.22 19.81
N LEU A 118 8.52 12.71 19.05
CA LEU A 118 9.38 13.83 19.44
C LEU A 118 8.62 15.16 19.56
N THR A 119 7.49 15.33 18.87
CA THR A 119 6.66 16.55 19.03
C THR A 119 6.07 16.69 20.44
N HIS A 120 5.97 15.58 21.20
CA HIS A 120 5.46 15.58 22.57
C HIS A 120 6.55 15.74 23.64
N ILE A 121 7.81 16.05 23.26
CA ILE A 121 8.98 16.07 24.18
C ILE A 121 8.80 16.97 25.42
N THR A 122 8.03 18.06 25.30
CA THR A 122 7.74 18.98 26.41
C THR A 122 6.86 18.36 27.50
N ARG A 123 6.06 17.33 27.17
CA ARG A 123 5.14 16.64 28.09
C ARG A 123 5.65 15.24 28.40
N ARG A 124 6.48 15.10 29.45
CA ARG A 124 7.16 13.84 29.82
C ARG A 124 6.27 12.58 29.76
N ASN A 125 5.05 12.64 30.30
CA ASN A 125 4.16 11.48 30.34
C ASN A 125 3.60 11.10 28.96
N GLU A 126 3.29 12.08 28.10
CA GLU A 126 2.86 11.83 26.71
C GLU A 126 4.03 11.34 25.86
N PHE A 127 5.19 12.01 25.94
CA PHE A 127 6.41 11.59 25.23
C PHE A 127 6.76 10.14 25.54
N ARG A 128 6.80 9.76 26.84
CA ARG A 128 7.16 8.39 27.24
C ARG A 128 6.23 7.35 26.62
N ARG A 129 4.91 7.64 26.56
CA ARG A 129 3.92 6.73 25.98
C ARG A 129 4.02 6.67 24.46
N ALA A 130 4.12 7.82 23.80
CA ALA A 130 4.21 7.91 22.35
C ALA A 130 5.51 7.30 21.83
N PHE A 131 6.65 7.60 22.46
CA PHE A 131 7.96 7.08 22.09
C PHE A 131 8.07 5.57 22.32
N ALA A 132 7.60 5.06 23.48
CA ALA A 132 7.60 3.61 23.73
C ALA A 132 6.71 2.86 22.73
N GLY A 133 5.55 3.42 22.39
CA GLY A 133 4.66 2.86 21.37
C GLY A 133 5.31 2.84 19.98
N ALA A 134 5.93 3.94 19.56
CA ALA A 134 6.64 4.03 18.29
C ALA A 134 7.76 2.99 18.20
N ILE A 135 8.68 2.98 19.16
CA ILE A 135 9.86 2.09 19.15
C ILE A 135 9.47 0.60 19.13
N THR A 136 8.42 0.19 19.85
CA THR A 136 8.02 -1.22 19.90
C THR A 136 7.63 -1.74 18.51
N HIS A 137 6.86 -0.96 17.76
CA HIS A 137 6.43 -1.32 16.42
C HIS A 137 7.55 -1.13 15.39
N ASP A 138 8.36 -0.08 15.55
CA ASP A 138 9.43 0.28 14.62
C ASP A 138 10.58 -0.74 14.67
N LEU A 139 10.91 -1.27 15.85
CA LEU A 139 11.93 -2.31 15.99
C LEU A 139 11.54 -3.59 15.25
N PHE A 140 10.27 -4.02 15.34
CA PHE A 140 9.80 -5.19 14.60
C PHE A 140 9.94 -4.97 13.09
N LYS A 141 9.54 -3.80 12.58
CA LYS A 141 9.62 -3.46 11.16
C LYS A 141 11.05 -3.39 10.65
N ILE A 142 11.94 -2.74 11.40
CA ILE A 142 13.35 -2.64 11.04
C ILE A 142 14.00 -4.02 11.06
N MET A 143 13.80 -4.82 12.12
CA MET A 143 14.34 -6.19 12.17
C MET A 143 13.84 -7.05 11.02
N ALA A 144 12.54 -6.98 10.69
CA ALA A 144 11.98 -7.71 9.57
C ALA A 144 12.69 -7.36 8.26
N VAL A 145 12.94 -6.08 7.98
CA VAL A 145 13.64 -5.67 6.76
C VAL A 145 15.14 -6.00 6.84
N THR A 146 15.80 -5.81 7.98
CA THR A 146 17.22 -6.16 8.15
C THR A 146 17.48 -7.64 7.92
N VAL A 147 16.54 -8.52 8.26
CA VAL A 147 16.65 -9.97 8.01
C VAL A 147 16.18 -10.34 6.60
N LEU A 148 15.01 -9.87 6.18
CA LEU A 148 14.40 -10.28 4.91
C LEU A 148 15.05 -9.63 3.69
N PHE A 149 15.59 -8.42 3.80
CA PHE A 149 16.18 -7.72 2.66
C PHE A 149 17.45 -8.42 2.15
N PRO A 150 18.47 -8.75 2.98
CA PRO A 150 19.63 -9.52 2.51
C PRO A 150 19.25 -10.92 2.02
N LEU A 151 18.23 -11.54 2.65
CA LEU A 151 17.72 -12.83 2.21
C LEU A 151 17.12 -12.72 0.80
N GLU A 152 16.35 -11.67 0.53
CA GLU A 152 15.79 -11.42 -0.81
C GLU A 152 16.89 -11.19 -1.84
N LEU A 153 17.91 -10.38 -1.50
CA LEU A 153 19.03 -10.10 -2.40
C LEU A 153 19.83 -11.34 -2.81
N THR A 154 19.82 -12.39 -1.99
CA THR A 154 20.60 -13.62 -2.22
C THR A 154 19.76 -14.76 -2.78
N THR A 155 18.50 -14.85 -2.39
CA THR A 155 17.64 -16.01 -2.70
C THR A 155 16.46 -15.70 -3.61
N HIS A 156 16.08 -14.44 -3.77
CA HIS A 156 14.86 -14.01 -4.48
C HIS A 156 13.60 -14.76 -3.99
N TYR A 157 13.55 -15.08 -2.69
CA TYR A 157 12.49 -15.91 -2.12
C TYR A 157 11.10 -15.26 -2.21
N LEU A 158 10.99 -13.96 -1.94
CA LEU A 158 9.73 -13.23 -2.01
C LEU A 158 9.27 -13.08 -3.46
N GLU A 159 10.19 -12.83 -4.39
CA GLU A 159 9.88 -12.83 -5.82
C GLU A 159 9.31 -14.17 -6.29
N HIS A 160 10.00 -15.28 -6.01
CA HIS A 160 9.57 -16.61 -6.42
C HIS A 160 8.23 -17.01 -5.81
N THR A 161 8.03 -16.73 -4.53
CA THR A 161 6.75 -17.03 -3.86
C THR A 161 5.61 -16.17 -4.40
N ALA A 162 5.85 -14.89 -4.69
CA ALA A 162 4.86 -14.02 -5.30
C ALA A 162 4.48 -14.47 -6.73
N LEU A 163 5.45 -14.90 -7.54
CA LEU A 163 5.20 -15.45 -8.87
C LEU A 163 4.44 -16.78 -8.81
N PHE A 164 4.82 -17.67 -7.89
CA PHE A 164 4.11 -18.92 -7.65
C PHE A 164 2.65 -18.66 -7.27
N LEU A 165 2.41 -17.72 -6.35
CA LEU A 165 1.04 -17.34 -5.96
C LEU A 165 0.30 -16.72 -7.15
N ALA A 166 0.92 -15.81 -7.90
CA ALA A 166 0.31 -15.18 -9.06
C ALA A 166 -0.13 -16.21 -10.13
N ASP A 167 0.72 -17.19 -10.43
CA ASP A 167 0.38 -18.29 -11.35
C ASP A 167 -0.69 -19.22 -10.77
N PHE A 168 -0.59 -19.55 -9.47
CA PHE A 168 -1.59 -20.38 -8.80
C PHE A 168 -2.98 -19.75 -8.87
N PHE A 169 -3.11 -18.46 -8.54
CA PHE A 169 -4.37 -17.74 -8.61
C PHE A 169 -4.82 -17.47 -10.06
N GLY A 170 -3.88 -17.19 -10.94
CA GLY A 170 -4.18 -16.85 -12.32
C GLY A 170 -4.62 -18.05 -13.16
N THR A 171 -3.85 -19.13 -13.10
CA THR A 171 -3.96 -20.28 -14.01
C THR A 171 -4.82 -21.39 -13.41
N ARG A 172 -4.72 -21.65 -12.09
CA ARG A 172 -5.44 -22.78 -11.45
C ARG A 172 -6.79 -22.41 -10.84
N LEU A 173 -6.95 -21.18 -10.38
CA LEU A 173 -8.20 -20.67 -9.81
C LEU A 173 -9.01 -19.78 -10.78
N GLY A 174 -8.43 -19.38 -11.92
CA GLY A 174 -9.10 -18.55 -12.92
C GLY A 174 -9.36 -17.11 -12.49
N VAL A 175 -8.69 -16.60 -11.45
CA VAL A 175 -8.92 -15.26 -10.88
C VAL A 175 -8.53 -14.14 -11.86
N VAL A 176 -7.71 -14.41 -12.88
CA VAL A 176 -7.44 -13.46 -13.97
C VAL A 176 -8.73 -13.04 -14.71
N SER A 177 -9.77 -13.88 -14.69
CA SER A 177 -11.08 -13.51 -15.23
C SER A 177 -11.81 -12.45 -14.38
N VAL A 178 -11.46 -12.29 -13.11
CA VAL A 178 -12.04 -11.31 -12.16
C VAL A 178 -11.34 -9.94 -12.25
N ALA A 179 -10.10 -9.89 -12.77
CA ALA A 179 -9.40 -8.62 -12.99
C ALA A 179 -10.01 -7.81 -14.17
N LYS A 180 -10.48 -8.50 -15.22
CA LYS A 180 -11.11 -7.88 -16.40
C LYS A 180 -12.36 -7.02 -16.07
N PRO A 181 -13.33 -7.45 -15.24
CA PRO A 181 -14.48 -6.61 -14.90
C PRO A 181 -14.10 -5.36 -14.09
N LEU A 182 -13.02 -5.38 -13.31
CA LEU A 182 -12.53 -4.18 -12.62
C LEU A 182 -12.04 -3.12 -13.61
N ASP A 183 -11.30 -3.56 -14.63
CA ASP A 183 -10.83 -2.68 -15.69
C ASP A 183 -11.98 -2.09 -16.50
N TYR A 184 -13.06 -2.83 -16.76
CA TYR A 184 -14.27 -2.28 -17.39
C TYR A 184 -14.92 -1.15 -16.60
N VAL A 185 -14.86 -1.21 -15.27
CA VAL A 185 -15.47 -0.20 -14.40
C VAL A 185 -14.58 1.02 -14.26
N VAL A 186 -13.26 0.85 -14.26
CA VAL A 186 -12.28 1.92 -14.06
C VAL A 186 -11.87 2.61 -15.38
N ALA A 187 -11.76 1.86 -16.48
CA ALA A 187 -11.31 2.35 -17.78
C ALA A 187 -12.04 3.60 -18.30
N PRO A 188 -13.39 3.69 -18.30
CA PRO A 188 -14.07 4.85 -18.89
C PRO A 188 -13.72 6.15 -18.18
N VAL A 189 -13.52 6.12 -16.85
CA VAL A 189 -13.12 7.31 -16.09
C VAL A 189 -11.66 7.67 -16.36
N VAL A 190 -10.79 6.67 -16.45
CA VAL A 190 -9.38 6.90 -16.76
C VAL A 190 -9.21 7.46 -18.17
N GLU A 191 -9.98 6.98 -19.16
CA GLU A 191 -9.98 7.49 -20.53
C GLU A 191 -10.53 8.91 -20.63
N LEU A 192 -11.62 9.20 -19.90
CA LEU A 192 -12.13 10.56 -19.79
C LEU A 192 -11.05 11.51 -19.24
N LEU A 193 -10.36 11.12 -18.17
CA LEU A 193 -9.28 11.92 -17.60
C LEU A 193 -8.12 12.11 -18.57
N LYS A 194 -7.75 11.09 -19.35
CA LYS A 194 -6.75 11.23 -20.42
C LYS A 194 -7.17 12.19 -21.52
N SER A 195 -8.46 12.26 -21.85
CA SER A 195 -8.93 13.17 -22.90
C SER A 195 -8.87 14.65 -22.48
N ILE A 196 -8.77 14.93 -21.18
CA ILE A 196 -8.73 16.27 -20.59
C ILE A 196 -7.27 16.73 -20.33
N LEU A 197 -6.31 15.80 -20.32
CA LEU A 197 -4.93 16.00 -19.87
C LEU A 197 -3.93 15.89 -21.01
#